data_AF-A0A2V8Q4R7-F1
#
_entry.id   AF-A0A2V8Q4R7-F1
#
_cell.length_a   1.000
_cell.length_b   1.000
_cell.length_c   1.000
_cell.angle_alpha   90.00
_cell.angle_beta   90.00
_cell.angle_gamma   90.00
#
_symmetry.space_group_name_H-M   'P 1'
#
loop_
_entity.id
_entity.type
_entity.pdbx_description
1 polymer ?
#
loop_
_entity_poly.entity_id
_entity_poly.type
_entity_poly.pdbx_seq_one_letter_code
_entity_poly.pdbx_strand_id
1 'polypeptide(L)'
;MKSNPRNLTIAQLIAAPVGSIATAIVYPVLRNKFGIGANGLSSPISVKWASFAELLTRGFNALPPGCLVGLIIGIAVGILLTLLAEKWDYVPSPSAMGIGMLITAAVLLTFILGGVAQLIWARVSPDTEKTYRIPLASGLICGEAIIAVVLAIMAAAGVNF
;
A
#
# COMPACT_ATOMS: atom_id res chain seq x y z
N MET A 1 6.27 -22.10 10.01
CA MET A 1 6.33 -22.55 8.60
C MET A 1 7.44 -21.80 7.89
N LYS A 2 8.48 -22.47 7.40
CA LYS A 2 9.50 -21.81 6.55
C LYS A 2 8.83 -21.36 5.25
N SER A 3 9.12 -20.15 4.78
CA SER A 3 8.54 -19.59 3.55
C SER A 3 9.04 -20.36 2.32
N ASN A 4 8.27 -21.35 1.87
CA ASN A 4 8.48 -22.00 0.59
C ASN A 4 7.68 -21.23 -0.47
N PRO A 5 8.27 -20.85 -1.63
CA PRO A 5 7.55 -20.20 -2.73
C PRO A 5 6.22 -20.87 -3.07
N ARG A 6 6.17 -22.21 -3.03
CA ARG A 6 4.94 -22.97 -3.29
C ARG A 6 3.83 -22.69 -2.28
N ASN A 7 4.17 -22.60 -1.00
CA ASN A 7 3.18 -22.33 0.05
C ASN A 7 2.68 -20.89 -0.02
N LEU A 8 3.54 -19.96 -0.44
CA LEU A 8 3.18 -18.57 -0.66
C LEU A 8 2.20 -18.44 -1.84
N THR A 9 2.44 -19.16 -2.94
CA THR A 9 1.51 -19.24 -4.07
C THR A 9 0.16 -19.81 -3.65
N ILE A 10 0.13 -20.93 -2.92
CA ILE A 10 -1.13 -21.53 -2.44
C ILE A 10 -1.88 -20.56 -1.52
N ALA A 11 -1.17 -19.90 -0.60
CA ALA A 11 -1.76 -18.92 0.29
C ALA A 11 -2.38 -17.74 -0.49
N GLN A 12 -1.69 -17.21 -1.50
CA GLN A 12 -2.22 -16.14 -2.35
C GLN A 12 -3.42 -16.61 -3.19
N LEU A 13 -3.37 -17.84 -3.71
CA LEU A 13 -4.45 -18.43 -4.51
C LEU A 13 -5.74 -18.61 -3.69
N ILE A 14 -5.62 -18.89 -2.40
CA ILE A 14 -6.77 -19.00 -1.48
C ILE A 14 -7.20 -17.61 -0.98
N ALA A 15 -6.24 -16.75 -0.61
CA ALA A 15 -6.53 -15.44 -0.03
C ALA A 15 -7.19 -14.47 -1.03
N ALA A 16 -6.77 -14.48 -2.30
CA ALA A 16 -7.27 -13.54 -3.30
C ALA A 16 -8.79 -13.69 -3.56
N PRO A 17 -9.37 -14.89 -3.75
CA PRO A 17 -10.81 -15.06 -3.85
C PRO A 17 -11.55 -14.61 -2.58
N VAL A 18 -11.04 -14.96 -1.39
CA VAL A 18 -11.68 -14.59 -0.12
C VAL A 18 -11.75 -13.07 0.03
N GLY A 19 -10.63 -12.37 -0.20
CA GLY A 19 -10.61 -10.91 -0.18
C GLY A 19 -11.50 -10.27 -1.24
N SER A 20 -11.57 -10.87 -2.43
CA SER A 20 -12.44 -10.39 -3.53
C SER A 20 -13.92 -10.53 -3.18
N ILE A 21 -14.35 -11.67 -2.63
CA ILE A 21 -15.74 -11.89 -2.21
C ILE A 21 -16.11 -10.92 -1.09
N ALA A 22 -15.25 -10.77 -0.08
CA ALA A 22 -15.48 -9.81 1.01
C ALA A 22 -15.64 -8.38 0.47
N THR A 23 -14.77 -7.97 -0.45
CA THR A 23 -14.85 -6.66 -1.10
C THR A 23 -16.13 -6.51 -1.93
N ALA A 24 -16.52 -7.53 -2.68
CA ALA A 24 -17.74 -7.50 -3.51
C ALA A 24 -19.02 -7.32 -2.68
N ILE A 25 -19.05 -7.83 -1.45
CA ILE A 25 -20.19 -7.67 -0.52
C ILE A 25 -20.15 -6.31 0.16
N VAL A 26 -18.98 -5.88 0.65
CA VAL A 26 -18.84 -4.67 1.47
C VAL A 26 -18.85 -3.39 0.63
N TYR A 27 -18.25 -3.41 -0.56
CA TYR A 27 -18.09 -2.22 -1.39
C TYR A 27 -19.43 -1.57 -1.80
N PRO A 28 -20.46 -2.31 -2.28
CA PRO A 28 -21.74 -1.72 -2.64
C PRO A 28 -22.43 -1.02 -1.46
N VAL A 29 -22.33 -1.61 -0.26
CA VAL A 29 -22.87 -1.05 0.97
C VAL A 29 -22.23 0.29 1.29
N LEU A 30 -20.89 0.32 1.30
CA LEU A 30 -20.14 1.55 1.57
C LEU A 30 -20.44 2.62 0.51
N ARG A 31 -20.48 2.22 -0.77
CA ARG A 31 -20.87 3.09 -1.89
C ARG A 31 -22.24 3.73 -1.66
N ASN A 32 -23.23 2.96 -1.21
CA ASN A 32 -24.58 3.45 -1.05
C ASN A 32 -24.69 4.44 0.12
N LYS A 33 -23.88 4.26 1.17
CA LYS A 33 -23.88 5.13 2.35
C LYS A 33 -23.05 6.41 2.15
N PHE A 34 -21.86 6.29 1.58
CA PHE A 34 -20.89 7.39 1.49
C PHE A 34 -20.76 8.00 0.09
N GLY A 35 -21.31 7.38 -0.95
CA GLY A 35 -21.14 7.84 -2.34
C GLY A 35 -19.71 7.74 -2.86
N ILE A 36 -19.45 8.28 -4.05
CA ILE A 36 -18.12 8.32 -4.69
C ILE A 36 -17.76 9.78 -4.97
N GLY A 37 -16.53 10.19 -4.68
CA GLY A 37 -16.02 11.53 -4.99
C GLY A 37 -15.36 12.23 -3.81
N ALA A 38 -15.15 13.54 -3.93
CA ALA A 38 -14.39 14.34 -2.95
C ALA A 38 -14.98 14.34 -1.52
N ASN A 39 -16.30 14.22 -1.41
CA ASN A 39 -17.04 14.18 -0.14
C ASN A 39 -17.50 12.76 0.25
N GLY A 40 -17.07 11.74 -0.49
CA GLY A 40 -17.48 10.35 -0.32
C GLY A 40 -16.29 9.41 -0.29
N LEU A 41 -16.46 8.18 -0.81
CA LEU A 41 -15.35 7.25 -0.94
C LEU A 41 -14.36 7.77 -2.00
N SER A 42 -13.21 8.25 -1.55
CA SER A 42 -12.06 8.55 -2.40
C SER A 42 -11.23 7.27 -2.57
N SER A 43 -11.01 6.86 -3.83
CA SER A 43 -10.13 5.73 -4.15
C SER A 43 -8.88 6.23 -4.89
N PRO A 44 -7.75 6.43 -4.18
CA PRO A 44 -6.51 6.89 -4.79
C PRO A 44 -6.02 6.00 -5.93
N ILE A 45 -6.29 4.68 -5.84
CA ILE A 45 -5.92 3.71 -6.86
C ILE A 45 -6.84 3.81 -8.07
N SER A 46 -8.16 3.95 -7.87
CA SER A 46 -9.10 4.09 -8.98
C SER A 46 -8.87 5.37 -9.78
N VAL A 47 -8.47 6.48 -9.12
CA VAL A 47 -8.09 7.71 -9.81
C VAL A 47 -6.90 7.49 -10.73
N LYS A 48 -5.86 6.76 -10.27
CA LYS A 48 -4.69 6.43 -11.11
C LYS A 48 -5.08 5.59 -12.32
N TRP A 49 -5.96 4.60 -12.16
CA TRP A 49 -6.47 3.80 -13.27
C TRP A 49 -7.33 4.60 -14.25
N ALA A 50 -8.16 5.51 -13.75
CA ALA A 50 -8.95 6.41 -14.59
C ALA A 50 -8.04 7.32 -15.43
N SER A 51 -7.00 7.90 -14.81
CA SER A 51 -5.99 8.69 -15.53
C SER A 51 -5.22 7.86 -16.56
N PHE A 52 -4.93 6.58 -16.26
CA PHE A 52 -4.32 5.67 -17.24
C PHE A 52 -5.26 5.35 -18.42
N ALA A 53 -6.56 5.14 -18.16
CA ALA A 53 -7.54 4.95 -19.22
C ALA A 53 -7.72 6.23 -20.07
N GLU A 54 -7.69 7.40 -19.44
CA GLU A 54 -7.71 8.69 -20.14
C GLU A 54 -6.47 8.87 -21.03
N LEU A 55 -5.29 8.49 -20.54
CA LEU A 55 -4.06 8.46 -21.34
C LEU A 55 -4.18 7.56 -22.58
N LEU A 56 -4.75 6.37 -22.43
CA LEU A 56 -4.93 5.43 -23.56
C LEU A 56 -5.92 5.95 -24.61
N THR A 57 -6.92 6.73 -24.19
CA THR A 57 -7.96 7.26 -25.09
C THR A 57 -7.58 8.58 -25.74
N ARG A 58 -6.93 9.48 -25.01
CA ARG A 58 -6.54 10.83 -25.48
C ARG A 58 -5.09 10.92 -25.94
N GLY A 59 -4.32 9.86 -25.77
CA GLY A 59 -2.90 9.79 -26.10
C GLY A 59 -2.02 10.58 -25.12
N PHE A 60 -0.71 10.60 -25.39
CA PHE A 60 0.29 11.25 -24.53
C PHE A 60 0.09 12.77 -24.37
N ASN A 61 -0.76 13.40 -25.19
CA ASN A 61 -1.12 14.81 -25.07
C ASN A 61 -1.99 15.11 -23.83
N ALA A 62 -2.60 14.09 -23.22
CA ALA A 62 -3.34 14.25 -21.96
C ALA A 62 -2.44 14.30 -20.72
N LEU A 63 -1.13 14.08 -20.87
CA LEU A 63 -0.19 14.13 -19.75
C LEU A 63 0.12 15.58 -19.36
N PRO A 64 0.19 15.88 -18.05
CA PRO A 64 0.73 17.15 -17.59
C PRO A 64 2.14 17.40 -18.14
N PRO A 65 2.50 18.67 -18.41
CA PRO A 65 3.84 19.00 -18.89
C PRO A 65 4.90 18.49 -17.91
N GLY A 66 5.95 17.87 -18.44
CA GLY A 66 7.06 17.31 -17.64
C GLY A 66 6.85 15.89 -17.12
N CYS A 67 5.69 15.25 -17.33
CA CYS A 67 5.47 13.88 -16.86
C CYS A 67 6.44 12.86 -17.48
N LEU A 68 6.69 12.94 -18.79
CA LEU A 68 7.66 12.07 -19.48
C LEU A 68 9.09 12.29 -18.98
N VAL A 69 9.46 13.53 -18.69
CA VAL A 69 10.77 13.86 -18.12
C VAL A 69 10.89 13.26 -16.72
N GLY A 70 9.85 13.40 -15.89
CA GLY A 70 9.77 12.78 -14.58
C GLY A 70 9.86 11.25 -14.63
N LEU A 71 9.22 10.62 -15.62
CA LEU A 71 9.32 9.17 -15.85
C LEU A 71 10.75 8.75 -16.18
N ILE A 72 11.42 9.45 -17.10
CA ILE A 72 12.80 9.14 -17.49
C ILE A 72 13.74 9.32 -16.29
N ILE A 73 13.60 10.41 -15.53
CA ILE A 73 14.39 10.65 -14.31
C ILE A 73 14.13 9.54 -13.29
N GLY A 74 12.87 9.18 -13.05
CA GLY A 74 12.50 8.12 -12.11
C GLY A 74 13.10 6.77 -12.48
N ILE A 75 13.06 6.40 -13.77
CA ILE A 75 13.71 5.19 -14.28
C ILE A 75 15.22 5.25 -14.06
N ALA A 76 15.86 6.36 -14.45
CA ALA A 76 17.31 6.51 -14.32
C ALA A 76 17.78 6.44 -12.85
N VAL A 77 17.09 7.14 -11.94
CA VAL A 77 17.37 7.13 -10.50
C VAL A 77 17.13 5.74 -9.92
N GLY A 78 16.02 5.08 -10.29
CA GLY A 78 15.71 3.72 -9.84
C GLY A 78 16.78 2.70 -10.24
N ILE A 79 17.23 2.74 -11.49
CA ILE A 79 18.32 1.89 -11.99
C ILE A 79 19.62 2.19 -11.23
N LEU A 80 19.97 3.48 -11.09
CA LEU A 80 21.19 3.89 -10.40
C LEU A 80 21.22 3.41 -8.95
N LEU A 81 20.13 3.61 -8.19
CA LEU A 81 20.03 3.16 -6.80
C LEU A 81 20.08 1.63 -6.70
N THR A 82 19.47 0.91 -7.64
CA THR A 82 19.50 -0.56 -7.65
C THR A 82 20.92 -1.08 -7.86
N LEU A 83 21.66 -0.50 -8.81
CA LEU A 83 23.05 -0.87 -9.08
C LEU A 83 23.99 -0.47 -7.92
N LEU A 84 23.71 0.65 -7.26
CA LEU A 84 24.51 1.11 -6.14
C LEU A 84 24.28 0.25 -4.89
N ALA A 85 23.04 -0.21 -4.66
CA ALA A 85 22.70 -1.09 -3.56
C ALA A 85 23.40 -2.47 -3.62
N GLU A 86 23.84 -2.90 -4.81
CA GLU A 86 24.66 -4.11 -4.95
C GLU A 86 26.11 -3.90 -4.47
N LYS A 87 26.59 -2.64 -4.48
CA LYS A 87 27.97 -2.30 -4.14
C LYS A 87 28.11 -1.74 -2.72
N TRP A 88 27.14 -0.97 -2.24
CA TRP A 88 27.21 -0.21 -0.99
C TRP A 88 26.01 -0.50 -0.09
N ASP A 89 26.29 -0.79 1.19
CA ASP A 89 25.26 -1.16 2.18
C ASP A 89 24.38 0.01 2.66
N TYR A 90 24.79 1.26 2.41
CA TYR A 90 24.11 2.47 2.91
C TYR A 90 23.20 3.14 1.86
N VAL A 91 22.82 2.43 0.81
CA VAL A 91 22.00 2.98 -0.27
C VAL A 91 20.51 2.90 0.09
N PRO A 92 19.73 3.98 -0.09
CA PRO A 92 18.28 3.94 0.09
C PRO A 92 17.62 2.89 -0.80
N SER A 93 16.65 2.16 -0.26
CA SER A 93 15.92 1.15 -1.04
C SER A 93 15.17 1.82 -2.21
N PRO A 94 15.45 1.43 -3.48
CA PRO A 94 14.74 1.96 -4.64
C PRO A 94 13.24 1.73 -4.55
N SER A 95 12.83 0.55 -4.09
CA SER A 95 11.43 0.17 -3.92
C SER A 95 10.72 1.02 -2.85
N ALA A 96 11.39 1.29 -1.72
CA ALA A 96 10.82 2.13 -0.67
C ALA A 96 10.63 3.58 -1.15
N MET A 97 11.58 4.11 -1.92
CA MET A 97 11.44 5.44 -2.53
C MET A 97 10.27 5.49 -3.51
N GLY A 98 10.16 4.50 -4.40
CA GLY A 98 9.05 4.42 -5.36
C GLY A 98 7.69 4.35 -4.69
N ILE A 99 7.55 3.51 -3.66
CA ILE A 99 6.33 3.43 -2.84
C ILE A 99 6.05 4.77 -2.14
N GLY A 100 7.10 5.40 -1.60
CA GLY A 100 6.96 6.68 -0.89
C GLY A 100 6.42 7.81 -1.77
N MET A 101 6.79 7.85 -3.06
CA MET A 101 6.27 8.84 -4.01
C MET A 101 4.78 8.66 -4.35
N LEU A 102 4.21 7.48 -4.08
CA LEU A 102 2.81 7.16 -4.41
C LEU A 102 1.83 7.48 -3.28
N ILE A 103 2.33 7.77 -2.08
CA ILE A 103 1.58 7.89 -0.83
C ILE A 103 1.60 9.35 -0.35
N THR A 104 0.55 9.75 0.38
CA THR A 104 0.46 11.10 0.96
C THR A 104 1.38 11.27 2.17
N ALA A 105 1.77 12.53 2.46
CA ALA A 105 2.64 12.86 3.58
C ALA A 105 2.10 12.35 4.94
N ALA A 106 0.78 12.38 5.16
CA ALA A 106 0.17 11.89 6.39
C ALA A 106 0.44 10.39 6.63
N VAL A 107 0.33 9.57 5.58
CA VAL A 107 0.61 8.13 5.68
C VAL A 107 2.12 7.86 5.71
N LEU A 108 2.93 8.70 5.07
CA LEU A 108 4.39 8.61 5.22
C LEU A 108 4.84 8.85 6.66
N LEU A 109 4.22 9.80 7.36
CA LEU A 109 4.52 10.05 8.78
C LEU A 109 4.21 8.84 9.66
N THR A 110 3.10 8.12 9.42
CA THR A 110 2.80 6.91 10.20
C THR A 110 3.83 5.80 9.95
N PHE A 111 4.32 5.65 8.72
CA PHE A 111 5.40 4.71 8.42
C PHE A 111 6.72 5.11 9.09
N ILE A 112 7.06 6.39 9.10
CA ILE A 112 8.25 6.89 9.81
C ILE A 112 8.13 6.61 11.31
N LEU A 113 6.99 6.90 11.93
CA LEU A 113 6.75 6.63 13.35
C LEU A 113 6.88 5.13 13.66
N GLY A 114 6.31 4.26 12.83
CA GLY A 114 6.49 2.81 12.95
C GLY A 114 7.95 2.37 12.83
N GLY A 115 8.70 2.96 11.89
CA GLY A 115 10.12 2.71 11.71
C GLY A 115 10.99 3.19 12.89
N VAL A 116 10.68 4.36 13.46
CA VAL A 116 11.34 4.87 14.67
C VAL A 116 11.05 3.97 15.87
N ALA A 117 9.80 3.54 16.05
CA ALA A 117 9.43 2.60 17.11
C ALA A 117 10.18 1.26 16.97
N GLN A 118 10.27 0.73 15.74
CA GLN A 118 11.06 -0.47 15.45
C GLN A 118 12.56 -0.24 15.72
N LEU A 119 13.11 0.93 15.37
CA LEU A 119 14.52 1.26 15.60
C LEU A 119 14.84 1.32 17.09
N ILE A 120 13.97 1.92 17.90
CA ILE A 120 14.11 1.94 19.36
C ILE A 120 14.03 0.50 19.90
N TRP A 121 13.07 -0.30 19.45
CA TRP A 121 12.94 -1.69 19.88
C TRP A 121 14.16 -2.54 19.51
N ALA A 122 14.71 -2.35 18.31
CA ALA A 122 15.93 -3.02 17.85
C ALA A 122 17.15 -2.68 18.72
N ARG A 123 17.19 -1.47 19.31
CA ARG A 123 18.26 -1.03 20.22
C ARG A 123 18.08 -1.55 21.64
N VAL A 124 16.84 -1.66 22.12
CA VAL A 124 16.53 -2.10 23.50
C VAL A 124 16.52 -3.63 23.62
N SER A 125 15.98 -4.34 22.63
CA SER A 125 15.82 -5.80 22.70
C SER A 125 15.90 -6.45 21.30
N PRO A 126 17.12 -6.55 20.73
CA PRO A 126 17.34 -7.00 19.35
C PRO A 126 16.86 -8.44 19.09
N ASP A 127 16.94 -9.33 20.08
CA ASP A 127 16.50 -10.72 19.91
C ASP A 127 14.99 -10.81 19.73
N THR A 128 14.23 -10.06 20.54
CA THR A 128 12.77 -10.00 20.42
C THR A 128 12.33 -9.30 19.14
N GLU A 129 13.01 -8.25 18.72
CA GLU A 129 12.69 -7.53 17.48
C GLU A 129 12.83 -8.46 16.27
N LYS A 130 13.94 -9.21 16.17
CA LYS A 130 14.18 -10.13 15.05
C LYS A 130 13.11 -11.21 14.95
N THR A 131 12.64 -11.73 16.09
CA THR A 131 11.62 -12.79 16.12
C THR A 131 10.21 -12.26 15.86
N TYR A 132 9.85 -11.13 16.47
CA TYR A 132 8.46 -10.67 16.51
C TYR A 132 8.11 -9.52 15.57
N ARG A 133 9.09 -8.85 14.95
CA ARG A 133 8.83 -7.73 14.03
C ARG A 133 7.85 -8.09 12.93
N ILE A 134 8.11 -9.18 12.20
CA ILE A 134 7.29 -9.56 11.03
C ILE A 134 5.87 -9.97 11.48
N PRO A 135 5.68 -10.87 12.48
CA PRO A 135 4.35 -11.21 12.98
C PRO A 135 3.57 -10.02 13.56
N LEU A 136 4.23 -9.12 14.28
CA LEU A 136 3.58 -7.96 14.89
C LEU A 136 3.12 -6.97 13.82
N ALA A 137 4.00 -6.62 12.88
CA ALA A 137 3.67 -5.69 11.80
C ALA A 137 2.54 -6.23 10.92
N SER A 138 2.59 -7.51 10.53
CA SER A 138 1.51 -8.12 9.74
C SER A 138 0.20 -8.24 10.52
N GLY A 139 0.27 -8.51 11.82
CA GLY A 139 -0.88 -8.54 12.71
C GLY A 139 -1.56 -7.18 12.84
N LEU A 140 -0.79 -6.09 12.95
CA LEU A 140 -1.32 -4.73 12.99
C LEU A 140 -2.02 -4.35 11.67
N ILE A 141 -1.38 -4.64 10.52
CA ILE A 141 -1.96 -4.39 9.19
C ILE A 141 -3.27 -5.19 9.01
N CYS A 142 -3.26 -6.47 9.40
CA CYS A 142 -4.45 -7.33 9.33
C CYS A 142 -5.55 -6.84 10.27
N GLY A 143 -5.20 -6.43 11.49
CA GLY A 143 -6.14 -5.92 12.49
C GLY A 143 -6.84 -4.65 12.03
N GLU A 144 -6.10 -3.69 11.45
CA GLU A 144 -6.67 -2.48 10.85
C GLU A 144 -7.69 -2.83 9.75
N ALA A 145 -7.33 -3.76 8.86
CA ALA A 145 -8.21 -4.21 7.78
C ALA A 145 -9.49 -4.89 8.30
N ILE A 146 -9.38 -5.74 9.33
CA ILE A 146 -10.54 -6.39 9.95
C ILE A 146 -11.47 -5.35 10.59
N ILE A 147 -10.91 -4.39 11.34
CA ILE A 147 -11.70 -3.31 11.97
C ILE A 147 -12.42 -2.50 10.89
N ALA A 148 -11.75 -2.16 9.78
CA ALA A 148 -12.38 -1.45 8.67
C ALA A 148 -13.58 -2.22 8.08
N VAL A 149 -13.47 -3.55 7.93
CA VAL A 149 -14.58 -4.40 7.48
C VAL A 149 -15.72 -4.42 8.51
N VAL A 150 -15.42 -4.55 9.80
CA VAL A 150 -16.43 -4.53 10.87
C VAL A 150 -17.18 -3.20 10.88
N LEU A 151 -16.46 -2.07 10.82
CA LEU A 151 -17.06 -0.74 10.74
C LEU A 151 -17.93 -0.60 9.49
N ALA A 152 -17.51 -1.14 8.35
CA ALA A 152 -18.31 -1.13 7.14
C ALA A 152 -19.63 -1.92 7.30
N ILE A 153 -19.59 -3.08 7.97
CA ILE A 153 -20.79 -3.88 8.28
C ILE A 153 -21.69 -3.14 9.27
N MET A 154 -21.14 -2.55 10.32
CA MET A 154 -21.93 -1.76 11.28
C MET A 154 -22.58 -0.56 10.60
N ALA A 155 -21.87 0.07 9.67
CA ALA A 155 -22.37 1.18 8.88
C ALA A 155 -23.54 0.73 7.98
N ALA A 156 -23.46 -0.49 7.42
CA ALA A 156 -24.52 -1.17 6.68
C ALA A 156 -25.78 -1.38 7.52
N ALA A 157 -25.60 -1.79 8.77
CA ALA A 157 -26.66 -2.09 9.72
C ALA A 157 -27.35 -0.83 10.28
N GLY A 158 -26.99 0.36 9.79
CA GLY A 158 -27.60 1.63 10.19
C GLY A 158 -26.98 2.25 11.44
N VAL A 159 -25.87 1.71 11.95
CA VAL A 159 -25.11 2.35 13.04
C VAL A 159 -24.35 3.53 12.46
N ASN A 160 -24.52 4.70 13.06
CA ASN A 160 -23.83 5.94 12.68
C ASN A 160 -22.71 6.23 13.67
N PHE A 161 -21.53 6.53 13.14
CA PHE A 161 -20.32 6.94 13.85
C PHE A 161 -19.64 8.03 13.02
#